data_AF-A0A1Z7M370-F1
#
_entry.id   AF-A0A1Z7M370-F1
#
_cell.length_a   1.000
_cell.length_b   1.000
_cell.length_c   1.000
_cell.angle_alpha   90.00
_cell.angle_beta   90.00
_cell.angle_gamma   90.00
#
_symmetry.space_group_name_H-M   'P 1'
#
loop_
_entity.id
_entity.type
_entity.pdbx_description
1 polymer ?
#
loop_
_entity_poly.entity_id
_entity_poly.type
_entity_poly.pdbx_seq_one_letter_code
_entity_poly.pdbx_strand_id
1 'polypeptide(L)'
;MGNCNICGSNFKMLGGGTEPYTGCSFTVCNTCGDLLKKIDQAKKNRESQQCISLSVELLDRCKDPDTKSKVKQYTDEALERSQEDLSKEGIDVFSFCDSEDAFLATTGYSFEGYRIESYLGIVSGDVVLGTGFFSEFSMELTDLFGERSTTASNKMKEVKRNAYEEMVKNAKKIGANALIGVDFDYITLSNNILGVSANGTAVRIEK
;
A
#
# COMPACT_ATOMS: atom_id res chain seq x y z
N MET A 1 -6.10 -37.96 -0.03
CA MET A 1 -5.21 -36.79 -0.18
C MET A 1 -6.07 -35.64 -0.63
N GLY A 2 -5.89 -34.46 -0.03
CA GLY A 2 -6.64 -33.25 -0.38
C GLY A 2 -5.69 -32.14 -0.81
N ASN A 3 -6.23 -31.16 -1.53
CA ASN A 3 -5.49 -29.97 -1.93
C ASN A 3 -6.05 -28.78 -1.15
N CYS A 4 -5.17 -27.97 -0.58
CA CYS A 4 -5.58 -26.78 0.13
C CYS A 4 -6.12 -25.74 -0.87
N ASN A 5 -7.35 -25.28 -0.70
CA ASN A 5 -7.92 -24.23 -1.54
C ASN A 5 -7.14 -22.92 -1.43
N ILE A 6 -6.55 -22.63 -0.26
CA ILE A 6 -5.83 -21.38 0.01
C ILE A 6 -4.44 -21.42 -0.63
N CYS A 7 -3.53 -22.25 -0.11
CA CYS A 7 -2.13 -22.26 -0.56
C CYS A 7 -1.81 -23.26 -1.68
N GLY A 8 -2.78 -24.05 -2.12
CA GLY A 8 -2.60 -25.07 -3.15
C GLY A 8 -1.75 -26.27 -2.74
N SER A 9 -1.36 -26.40 -1.47
CA SER A 9 -0.53 -27.52 -1.01
C SER A 9 -1.32 -28.83 -0.95
N ASN A 10 -0.70 -29.93 -1.39
CA ASN A 10 -1.25 -31.27 -1.20
C ASN A 10 -1.03 -31.74 0.24
N PHE A 11 -2.03 -32.37 0.85
CA PHE A 11 -1.92 -32.93 2.19
C PHE A 11 -2.53 -34.35 2.31
N LYS A 12 -2.00 -35.14 3.24
CA LYS A 12 -2.46 -36.50 3.55
C LYS A 12 -3.71 -36.45 4.45
N MET A 13 -4.37 -37.58 4.69
CA MET A 13 -5.66 -37.64 5.39
C MET A 13 -5.70 -36.95 6.78
N LEU A 14 -4.57 -36.85 7.50
CA LEU A 14 -4.45 -36.15 8.79
C LEU A 14 -3.84 -34.73 8.68
N GLY A 15 -3.55 -34.27 7.47
CA GLY A 15 -2.83 -33.03 7.19
C GLY A 15 -3.71 -31.82 6.85
N GLY A 16 -5.03 -31.97 6.97
CA GLY A 16 -6.00 -30.93 6.68
C GLY A 16 -7.44 -31.44 6.74
N GLY A 17 -8.38 -30.55 6.50
CA GLY A 17 -9.80 -30.83 6.61
C GLY A 17 -10.65 -29.71 6.05
N THR A 18 -11.97 -29.83 6.25
CA THR A 18 -12.92 -28.78 5.88
C THR A 18 -13.06 -27.79 7.02
N GLU A 19 -12.91 -26.50 6.74
CA GLU A 19 -13.00 -25.43 7.73
C GLU A 19 -14.31 -24.64 7.55
N PRO A 20 -15.17 -24.52 8.59
CA PRO A 20 -16.50 -23.92 8.45
C PRO A 20 -16.54 -22.40 8.74
N TYR A 21 -15.45 -21.80 9.25
CA TYR A 21 -15.47 -20.42 9.77
C TYR A 21 -15.78 -19.36 8.72
N THR A 22 -15.51 -19.62 7.44
CA THR A 22 -15.66 -18.64 6.36
C THR A 22 -17.07 -18.56 5.77
N GLY A 23 -18.04 -19.33 6.28
CA GLY A 23 -19.36 -19.48 5.66
C GLY A 23 -19.33 -20.26 4.33
N CYS A 24 -18.15 -20.68 3.88
CA CYS A 24 -17.91 -21.53 2.71
C CYS A 24 -17.11 -22.76 3.15
N SER A 25 -17.39 -23.94 2.58
CA SER A 25 -16.66 -25.17 2.90
C SER A 25 -15.29 -25.21 2.21
N PHE A 26 -14.29 -24.53 2.77
CA PHE A 26 -12.92 -24.66 2.29
C PHE A 26 -12.27 -25.96 2.75
N THR A 27 -11.62 -26.66 1.83
CA THR A 27 -10.68 -27.74 2.16
C THR A 27 -9.29 -27.11 2.33
N VAL A 28 -8.75 -27.15 3.55
CA VAL A 28 -7.49 -26.47 3.90
C VAL A 28 -6.51 -27.43 4.53
N CYS A 29 -5.21 -27.17 4.34
CA CYS A 29 -4.16 -27.83 5.12
C CYS A 29 -4.15 -27.29 6.56
N ASN A 30 -3.54 -28.03 7.48
CA ASN A 30 -3.48 -27.66 8.91
C ASN A 30 -2.99 -26.22 9.11
N THR A 31 -1.96 -25.79 8.36
CA THR A 31 -1.41 -24.43 8.52
C THR A 31 -2.41 -23.33 8.13
N CYS A 32 -3.16 -23.51 7.04
CA CYS A 32 -4.16 -22.51 6.63
C CYS A 32 -5.42 -22.57 7.53
N GLY A 33 -5.80 -23.76 8.00
CA GLY A 33 -6.85 -23.91 9.00
C GLY A 33 -6.49 -23.26 10.34
N ASP A 34 -5.25 -23.39 10.79
CA ASP A 34 -4.78 -22.75 12.03
C ASP A 34 -4.79 -21.23 11.92
N LEU A 35 -4.45 -20.66 10.75
CA LEU A 35 -4.61 -19.22 10.50
C LEU A 35 -6.06 -18.79 10.57
N LEU A 36 -6.98 -19.52 9.91
CA LEU A 36 -8.41 -19.25 9.99
C LEU A 36 -8.94 -19.27 11.43
N LYS A 37 -8.51 -20.23 12.25
CA LYS A 37 -8.84 -20.34 13.67
C LYS A 37 -8.32 -19.17 14.49
N LYS A 38 -7.06 -18.76 14.26
CA LYS A 38 -6.47 -17.62 14.96
C LYS A 38 -7.17 -16.31 14.59
N ILE A 39 -7.58 -16.15 13.33
CA ILE A 39 -8.39 -15.00 12.89
C ILE A 39 -9.72 -15.00 13.64
N ASP A 40 -10.44 -16.13 13.67
CA ASP A 40 -11.72 -16.25 14.40
C ASP A 40 -11.57 -15.93 15.90
N GLN A 41 -10.49 -16.38 16.53
CA GLN A 41 -10.18 -16.05 17.92
C GLN A 41 -9.91 -14.55 18.11
N ALA A 42 -9.07 -13.95 17.26
CA ALA A 42 -8.77 -12.51 17.32
C ALA A 42 -10.04 -11.67 17.11
N LYS A 43 -10.95 -12.08 16.22
CA LYS A 43 -12.27 -11.47 16.04
C LYS A 43 -13.09 -11.50 17.34
N LYS A 44 -13.15 -12.65 18.00
CA LYS A 44 -13.89 -12.82 19.27
C LYS A 44 -13.30 -11.98 20.40
N ASN A 45 -11.98 -11.90 20.47
CA ASN A 45 -11.25 -11.14 21.48
C ASN A 45 -11.22 -9.63 21.20
N ARG A 46 -11.69 -9.18 20.02
CA ARG A 46 -11.61 -7.79 19.55
C ARG A 46 -10.16 -7.28 19.42
N GLU A 47 -9.24 -8.17 19.07
CA GLU A 47 -7.82 -7.87 18.88
C GLU A 47 -7.58 -7.43 17.43
N SER A 48 -7.95 -6.19 17.09
CA SER A 48 -7.96 -5.70 15.70
C SER A 48 -6.60 -5.85 14.99
N GLN A 49 -5.50 -5.55 15.67
CA GLN A 49 -4.14 -5.66 15.09
C GLN A 49 -3.78 -7.11 14.73
N GLN A 50 -4.07 -8.05 15.64
CA GLN A 50 -3.81 -9.47 15.40
C GLN A 50 -4.72 -10.02 14.30
N CYS A 51 -5.98 -9.58 14.25
CA CYS A 51 -6.91 -9.95 13.19
C CYS A 51 -6.43 -9.46 11.81
N ILE A 52 -5.93 -8.22 11.70
CA ILE A 52 -5.38 -7.66 10.46
C ILE A 52 -4.15 -8.44 10.01
N SER A 53 -3.18 -8.64 10.91
CA SER A 53 -1.92 -9.35 10.59
C SER A 53 -2.19 -10.76 10.07
N LEU A 54 -3.04 -11.52 10.75
CA LEU A 54 -3.36 -12.90 10.35
C LEU A 54 -4.15 -12.94 9.04
N SER A 55 -5.02 -11.95 8.79
CA SER A 55 -5.80 -11.85 7.55
C SER A 55 -4.90 -11.57 6.34
N VAL A 56 -3.90 -10.69 6.49
CA VAL A 56 -2.90 -10.42 5.43
C VAL A 56 -2.07 -11.67 5.13
N GLU A 57 -1.58 -12.36 6.16
CA GLU A 57 -0.84 -13.62 5.98
C GLU A 57 -1.68 -14.67 5.24
N LEU A 58 -2.95 -14.78 5.57
CA LEU A 58 -3.85 -15.72 4.92
C LEU A 58 -4.12 -15.36 3.45
N LEU A 59 -4.30 -14.06 3.15
CA LEU A 59 -4.52 -13.56 1.80
C LEU A 59 -3.29 -13.68 0.89
N ASP A 60 -2.08 -13.53 1.42
CA ASP A 60 -0.83 -13.73 0.67
C ASP A 60 -0.64 -15.19 0.25
N ARG A 61 -1.18 -16.12 1.06
CA ARG A 61 -1.17 -17.54 0.74
C ARG A 61 -2.16 -17.93 -0.35
N CYS A 62 -3.16 -17.10 -0.67
CA CYS A 62 -4.16 -17.42 -1.70
C CYS A 62 -3.54 -17.41 -3.10
N LYS A 63 -3.53 -18.57 -3.78
CA LYS A 63 -3.06 -18.69 -5.17
C LYS A 63 -4.14 -18.46 -6.22
N ASP A 64 -5.39 -18.68 -5.84
CA ASP A 64 -6.54 -18.64 -6.73
C ASP A 64 -7.36 -17.35 -6.48
N PRO A 65 -7.69 -16.56 -7.52
CA PRO A 65 -8.44 -15.30 -7.38
C PRO A 65 -9.83 -15.46 -6.74
N ASP A 66 -10.54 -16.56 -7.03
CA ASP A 66 -11.86 -16.82 -6.47
C ASP A 66 -11.78 -17.14 -4.97
N THR A 67 -10.77 -17.92 -4.59
CA THR A 67 -10.47 -18.23 -3.20
C THR A 67 -10.03 -16.98 -2.44
N LYS A 68 -9.17 -16.15 -3.06
CA LYS A 68 -8.74 -14.88 -2.47
C LYS A 68 -9.93 -13.95 -2.21
N SER A 69 -10.89 -13.88 -3.13
CA SER A 69 -12.10 -13.06 -2.98
C SER A 69 -12.99 -13.55 -1.83
N LYS A 70 -13.16 -14.86 -1.69
CA LYS A 70 -13.94 -15.46 -0.60
C LYS A 70 -13.24 -15.34 0.77
N VAL A 71 -11.92 -15.50 0.81
CA VAL A 71 -11.13 -15.26 2.03
C VAL A 71 -11.19 -13.80 2.43
N LYS A 72 -11.11 -12.89 1.45
CA LYS A 72 -11.27 -11.45 1.66
C LYS A 72 -12.63 -11.14 2.27
N GLN A 73 -13.72 -11.67 1.72
CA GLN A 73 -15.07 -11.51 2.29
C GLN A 73 -15.14 -11.97 3.75
N TYR A 74 -14.53 -13.11 4.09
CA TYR A 74 -14.45 -13.57 5.47
C TYR A 74 -13.64 -12.63 6.36
N THR A 75 -12.51 -12.10 5.90
CA THR A 75 -11.68 -11.19 6.72
C THR A 75 -12.27 -9.78 6.82
N ASP A 76 -13.08 -9.38 5.85
CA ASP A 76 -13.69 -8.06 5.74
C ASP A 76 -14.73 -7.82 6.85
N GLU A 77 -15.49 -8.83 7.29
CA GLU A 77 -16.44 -8.74 8.42
C GLU A 77 -15.76 -8.34 9.75
N ALA A 78 -14.44 -8.50 9.87
CA ALA A 78 -13.66 -8.04 11.02
C ALA A 78 -12.98 -6.68 10.81
N LEU A 79 -12.82 -6.28 9.55
CA LEU A 79 -12.32 -4.98 9.18
C LEU A 79 -13.41 -3.90 9.26
N GLU A 80 -14.69 -4.27 9.14
CA GLU A 80 -15.83 -3.34 9.12
C GLU A 80 -15.98 -2.44 10.37
N ARG A 81 -15.45 -2.84 11.54
CA ARG A 81 -15.39 -1.95 12.73
C ARG A 81 -14.21 -0.99 12.75
N SER A 82 -13.19 -1.24 11.94
CA SER A 82 -12.05 -0.34 11.73
C SER A 82 -12.26 0.52 10.46
N GLN A 83 -13.21 0.16 9.60
CA GLN A 83 -13.52 0.84 8.35
C GLN A 83 -14.19 2.21 8.54
N GLU A 84 -14.86 2.50 9.66
CA GLU A 84 -15.39 3.85 9.92
C GLU A 84 -14.29 4.88 10.24
N ASP A 85 -13.14 4.45 10.77
CA ASP A 85 -11.99 5.33 11.03
C ASP A 85 -10.99 5.36 9.85
N LEU A 86 -10.88 4.28 9.07
CA LEU A 86 -9.91 4.16 7.97
C LEU A 86 -10.42 4.62 6.60
N SER A 87 -11.73 4.81 6.42
CA SER A 87 -12.32 5.18 5.12
C SER A 87 -12.20 6.67 4.74
N LYS A 88 -11.54 7.50 5.55
CA LYS A 88 -11.18 8.88 5.16
C LYS A 88 -9.82 9.04 4.50
N GLU A 89 -8.97 8.01 4.47
CA GLU A 89 -7.64 8.10 3.86
C GLU A 89 -7.41 6.93 2.91
N GLY A 90 -7.73 7.16 1.63
CA GLY A 90 -7.63 6.17 0.58
C GLY A 90 -6.22 5.62 0.41
N ILE A 91 -6.07 4.31 0.61
CA ILE A 91 -4.91 3.55 0.18
C ILE A 91 -5.35 2.69 -0.99
N ASP A 92 -5.11 3.20 -2.20
CA ASP A 92 -4.87 2.33 -3.34
C ASP A 92 -3.35 2.16 -3.49
N VAL A 93 -2.88 0.92 -3.48
CA VAL A 93 -1.47 0.54 -3.67
C VAL A 93 -1.14 0.41 -5.17
N PHE A 94 -2.03 0.84 -6.05
CA PHE A 94 -1.79 0.86 -7.48
C PHE A 94 -1.01 2.11 -7.93
N SER A 95 0.25 1.88 -8.31
CA SER A 95 0.92 2.49 -9.47
C SER A 95 0.82 4.01 -9.65
N PHE A 96 1.98 4.68 -9.62
CA PHE A 96 2.14 6.06 -10.09
C PHE A 96 1.62 6.30 -11.54
N CYS A 97 1.20 5.25 -12.27
CA CYS A 97 0.97 5.27 -13.71
C CYS A 97 -0.27 4.49 -14.21
N ASP A 98 -1.30 4.20 -13.42
CA ASP A 98 -2.47 3.41 -13.92
C ASP A 98 -3.69 4.25 -14.33
N SER A 99 -3.49 5.17 -15.26
CA SER A 99 -4.59 5.62 -16.13
C SER A 99 -4.05 6.00 -17.52
N GLU A 100 -4.84 5.78 -18.57
CA GLU A 100 -4.51 6.21 -19.94
C GLU A 100 -4.40 7.76 -20.10
N ASP A 101 -4.70 8.52 -19.03
CA ASP A 101 -4.46 9.96 -18.85
C ASP A 101 -3.31 10.26 -17.85
N ALA A 102 -2.39 9.31 -17.63
CA ALA A 102 -1.28 9.47 -16.70
C ALA A 102 -0.36 10.62 -17.13
N PHE A 103 -0.21 11.59 -16.25
CA PHE A 103 0.75 12.68 -16.40
C PHE A 103 2.17 12.07 -16.39
N LEU A 104 2.91 12.22 -17.50
CA LEU A 104 4.21 11.58 -17.67
C LEU A 104 5.24 12.20 -16.73
N ALA A 105 5.94 11.38 -15.97
CA ALA A 105 6.99 11.82 -15.05
C ALA A 105 8.17 10.86 -15.08
N THR A 106 9.38 11.38 -14.95
CA THR A 106 10.61 10.57 -14.87
C THR A 106 11.65 11.25 -13.99
N THR A 107 12.48 10.43 -13.33
CA THR A 107 13.70 10.90 -12.66
C THR A 107 14.83 11.17 -13.66
N GLY A 108 14.72 10.69 -14.90
CA GLY A 108 15.61 11.02 -16.01
C GLY A 108 15.33 12.40 -16.63
N TYR A 109 16.02 12.75 -17.70
CA TYR A 109 15.94 14.08 -18.33
C TYR A 109 15.18 14.10 -19.67
N SER A 110 14.62 12.97 -20.09
CA SER A 110 13.87 12.84 -21.35
C SER A 110 12.97 11.61 -21.34
N PHE A 111 12.05 11.55 -22.31
CA PHE A 111 11.25 10.36 -22.62
C PHE A 111 11.64 9.86 -24.01
N GLU A 112 11.94 8.57 -24.15
CA GLU A 112 12.31 7.98 -25.44
C GLU A 112 11.16 8.12 -26.45
N GLY A 113 11.48 8.59 -27.66
CA GLY A 113 10.48 8.82 -28.71
C GLY A 113 9.63 10.07 -28.53
N TYR A 114 9.95 10.95 -27.58
CA TYR A 114 9.31 12.27 -27.43
C TYR A 114 10.32 13.39 -27.65
N ARG A 115 9.86 14.51 -28.20
CA ARG A 115 10.60 15.78 -28.27
C ARG A 115 10.07 16.75 -27.20
N ILE A 116 10.98 17.43 -26.49
CA ILE A 116 10.61 18.52 -25.58
C ILE A 116 10.39 19.79 -26.41
N GLU A 117 9.14 20.27 -26.45
CA GLU A 117 8.77 21.52 -27.14
C GLU A 117 9.13 22.75 -26.33
N SER A 118 8.95 22.69 -25.00
CA SER A 118 9.22 23.82 -24.11
C SER A 118 9.50 23.39 -22.69
N TYR A 119 10.38 24.15 -22.02
CA TYR A 119 10.63 24.08 -20.59
C TYR A 119 9.83 25.18 -19.91
N LEU A 120 8.96 24.80 -18.97
CA LEU A 120 8.01 25.70 -18.32
C LEU A 120 8.48 26.14 -16.93
N GLY A 121 9.69 25.71 -16.54
CA GLY A 121 10.33 26.04 -15.27
C GLY A 121 10.29 24.89 -14.27
N ILE A 122 10.83 25.17 -13.08
CA ILE A 122 10.86 24.24 -11.96
C ILE A 122 9.52 24.32 -11.23
N VAL A 123 8.99 23.18 -10.81
CA VAL A 123 7.81 23.08 -9.97
C VAL A 123 8.11 22.18 -8.77
N SER A 124 7.41 22.44 -7.66
CA SER A 124 7.47 21.63 -6.46
C SER A 124 6.08 21.29 -5.94
N GLY A 125 6.02 20.31 -5.05
CA GLY A 125 4.91 20.02 -4.16
C GLY A 125 5.45 19.59 -2.81
N ASP A 126 4.85 20.09 -1.72
CA ASP A 126 5.46 20.11 -0.40
C ASP A 126 4.49 19.59 0.65
N VAL A 127 4.90 18.59 1.43
CA VAL A 127 4.10 18.03 2.51
C VAL A 127 4.88 18.09 3.81
N VAL A 128 4.25 18.58 4.87
CA VAL A 128 4.85 18.69 6.22
C VAL A 128 4.10 17.81 7.20
N LEU A 129 4.85 16.96 7.90
CA LEU A 129 4.35 16.03 8.90
C LEU A 129 4.65 16.57 10.29
N GLY A 130 3.60 16.74 11.09
CA GLY A 130 3.70 17.23 12.46
C GLY A 130 4.27 16.21 13.45
N THR A 131 4.47 16.67 14.68
CA THR A 131 5.05 15.91 15.81
C THR A 131 4.42 14.55 16.07
N GLY A 132 3.12 14.39 15.80
CA GLY A 132 2.38 13.12 15.97
C GLY A 132 2.86 11.99 15.05
N PHE A 133 3.41 12.33 13.88
CA PHE A 133 3.99 11.38 12.94
C PHE A 133 5.23 10.69 13.52
N PHE A 134 6.06 11.43 14.24
CA PHE A 134 7.34 10.93 14.73
C PHE A 134 7.20 10.04 15.97
N SER A 135 6.20 10.29 16.83
CA SER A 135 5.87 9.36 17.93
C SER A 135 5.54 7.97 17.40
N GLU A 136 4.76 7.90 16.32
CA GLU A 136 4.37 6.64 15.68
C GLU A 136 5.54 5.98 14.95
N PHE A 137 6.39 6.76 14.29
CA PHE A 137 7.63 6.30 13.65
C PHE A 137 8.64 5.73 14.67
N SER A 138 8.77 6.36 15.84
CA SER A 138 9.71 5.94 16.89
C SER A 138 9.31 4.64 17.59
N MET A 139 8.00 4.42 17.77
CA MET A 139 7.49 3.16 18.33
C MET A 139 7.70 1.99 17.37
N GLU A 140 7.56 2.22 16.06
CA GLU A 140 7.67 1.19 15.04
C GLU A 140 9.13 0.88 14.63
N LEU A 141 10.03 1.86 14.71
CA LEU A 141 11.47 1.67 14.50
C LEU A 141 12.12 0.81 15.59
N THR A 142 11.51 0.67 16.77
CA THR A 142 12.12 -0.06 17.90
C THR A 142 12.14 -1.58 17.66
N ASP A 143 11.29 -2.10 16.76
CA ASP A 143 11.19 -3.52 16.40
C ASP A 143 12.08 -3.94 15.22
N LEU A 144 13.11 -3.14 14.86
CA LEU A 144 13.90 -3.28 13.63
C LEU A 144 14.89 -4.47 13.60
N PHE A 145 14.38 -5.69 13.68
CA PHE A 145 15.03 -6.86 13.10
C PHE A 145 14.54 -7.06 11.66
N GLY A 146 14.97 -6.19 10.74
CA GLY A 146 15.13 -6.48 9.30
C GLY A 146 13.92 -6.92 8.46
N GLU A 147 12.73 -7.08 9.02
CA GLU A 147 11.52 -7.46 8.29
C GLU A 147 10.70 -6.20 8.00
N ARG A 148 10.75 -5.76 6.73
CA ARG A 148 10.08 -4.59 6.12
C ARG A 148 9.04 -3.91 7.03
N SER A 149 9.44 -2.82 7.69
CA SER A 149 8.57 -1.94 8.48
C SER A 149 7.36 -1.50 7.66
N THR A 150 6.22 -2.15 7.82
CA THR A 150 5.07 -1.99 6.93
C THR A 150 4.38 -0.65 7.13
N THR A 151 4.23 -0.16 8.34
CA THR A 151 3.43 1.04 8.63
C THR A 151 4.21 2.34 8.41
N ALA A 152 5.46 2.42 8.86
CA ALA A 152 6.35 3.55 8.66
C ALA A 152 6.68 3.77 7.17
N SER A 153 6.92 2.66 6.45
CA SER A 153 7.14 2.70 5.01
C SER A 153 5.86 3.11 4.24
N ASN A 154 4.68 2.68 4.68
CA ASN A 154 3.41 3.05 4.04
C ASN A 154 3.10 4.54 4.21
N LYS A 155 3.30 5.06 5.41
CA LYS A 155 3.22 6.50 5.70
C LYS A 155 4.15 7.31 4.80
N MET A 156 5.39 6.89 4.65
CA MET A 156 6.34 7.57 3.77
C MET A 156 5.93 7.55 2.29
N LYS A 157 5.28 6.46 1.83
CA LYS A 157 4.74 6.39 0.46
C LYS A 157 3.59 7.39 0.28
N GLU A 158 2.69 7.48 1.25
CA GLU A 158 1.56 8.39 1.21
C GLU A 158 2.02 9.85 1.12
N VAL A 159 2.99 10.22 1.94
CA VAL A 159 3.54 11.58 1.96
C VAL A 159 4.19 11.93 0.63
N LYS A 160 4.98 11.01 0.06
CA LYS A 160 5.53 11.19 -1.29
C LYS A 160 4.44 11.31 -2.35
N ARG A 161 3.37 10.52 -2.26
CA ARG A 161 2.23 10.59 -3.19
C ARG A 161 1.58 11.97 -3.13
N ASN A 162 1.28 12.47 -1.94
CA ASN A 162 0.68 13.79 -1.74
C ASN A 162 1.57 14.92 -2.31
N ALA A 163 2.89 14.88 -2.03
CA ALA A 163 3.85 15.84 -2.58
C ALA A 163 3.93 15.77 -4.12
N TYR A 164 3.93 14.56 -4.67
CA TYR A 164 3.93 14.35 -6.13
C TYR A 164 2.65 14.87 -6.79
N GLU A 165 1.48 14.59 -6.22
CA GLU A 165 0.19 15.06 -6.76
C GLU A 165 0.11 16.58 -6.76
N GLU A 166 0.62 17.25 -5.71
CA GLU A 166 0.73 18.70 -5.67
C GLU A 166 1.67 19.24 -6.75
N MET A 167 2.85 18.62 -6.93
CA MET A 167 3.80 18.98 -7.98
C MET A 167 3.18 18.83 -9.38
N VAL A 168 2.48 17.72 -9.65
CA VAL A 168 1.75 17.49 -10.91
C VAL A 168 0.66 18.54 -11.11
N LYS A 169 -0.11 18.86 -10.07
CA LYS A 169 -1.13 19.92 -10.12
C LYS A 169 -0.50 21.27 -10.47
N ASN A 170 0.66 21.60 -9.89
CA ASN A 170 1.39 22.83 -10.20
C ASN A 170 1.94 22.84 -11.63
N ALA A 171 2.46 21.71 -12.12
CA ALA A 171 2.88 21.54 -13.52
C ALA A 171 1.71 21.75 -14.50
N LYS A 172 0.54 21.16 -14.22
CA LYS A 172 -0.66 21.31 -15.04
C LYS A 172 -1.15 22.76 -15.10
N LYS A 173 -1.07 23.53 -13.99
CA LYS A 173 -1.46 24.95 -13.95
C LYS A 173 -0.66 25.83 -14.93
N ILE A 174 0.60 25.49 -15.18
CA ILE A 174 1.47 26.19 -16.13
C ILE A 174 1.45 25.57 -17.53
N GLY A 175 0.53 24.62 -17.76
CA GLY A 175 0.29 24.01 -19.06
C GLY A 175 1.23 22.86 -19.43
N ALA A 176 1.99 22.32 -18.48
CA ALA A 176 2.84 21.17 -18.72
C ALA A 176 2.02 19.91 -18.98
N ASN A 177 2.58 18.98 -19.78
CA ASN A 177 2.04 17.63 -19.94
C ASN A 177 3.01 16.54 -19.46
N ALA A 178 4.21 16.92 -19.03
CA ALA A 178 5.16 16.00 -18.40
C ALA A 178 6.10 16.69 -17.41
N LEU A 179 6.76 15.87 -16.58
CA LEU A 179 7.83 16.25 -15.64
C LEU A 179 9.09 15.42 -15.93
N ILE A 180 10.24 16.07 -15.92
CA ILE A 180 11.55 15.42 -15.98
C ILE A 180 12.40 15.84 -14.78
N GLY A 181 13.42 15.06 -14.47
CA GLY A 181 14.32 15.31 -13.34
C GLY A 181 13.57 15.33 -12.02
N VAL A 182 12.59 14.43 -11.85
CA VAL A 182 11.84 14.31 -10.60
C VAL A 182 12.76 13.83 -9.49
N ASP A 183 12.73 14.52 -8.35
CA ASP A 183 13.48 14.19 -7.16
C ASP A 183 12.64 14.40 -5.88
N PHE A 184 13.00 13.71 -4.80
CA PHE A 184 12.32 13.83 -3.52
C PHE A 184 13.33 14.14 -2.40
N ASP A 185 13.15 15.30 -1.78
CA ASP A 185 13.94 15.75 -0.64
C ASP A 185 13.18 15.56 0.67
N TYR A 186 13.91 15.17 1.72
CA TYR A 186 13.40 15.03 3.08
C TYR A 186 14.07 16.05 3.98
N ILE A 187 13.27 16.86 4.67
CA ILE A 187 13.74 17.96 5.50
C ILE A 187 13.27 17.73 6.93
N THR A 188 14.19 17.45 7.84
CA THR A 188 13.86 17.39 9.26
C THR A 188 13.92 18.80 9.85
N LEU A 189 12.79 19.27 10.37
CA LEU A 189 12.68 20.55 11.08
C LEU A 189 12.73 20.32 12.60
N SER A 190 12.91 21.40 13.36
CA SER A 190 12.84 21.35 14.83
C SER A 190 11.49 20.80 15.30
N ASN A 191 11.49 20.13 16.47
CA ASN A 191 10.29 19.53 17.09
C ASN A 191 9.73 18.32 16.33
N ASN A 192 10.57 17.42 15.82
CA ASN A 192 10.12 16.15 15.22
C ASN A 192 9.17 16.33 14.01
N ILE A 193 9.36 17.41 13.26
CA ILE A 193 8.62 17.70 12.04
C ILE A 193 9.42 17.20 10.85
N LEU A 194 8.76 16.47 9.93
CA LEU A 194 9.37 15.98 8.71
C LEU A 194 8.68 16.62 7.51
N GLY A 195 9.41 17.40 6.73
CA GLY A 195 9.01 17.87 5.41
C GLY A 195 9.44 16.89 4.33
N VAL A 196 8.60 16.75 3.30
CA VAL A 196 8.91 16.05 2.06
C VAL A 196 8.58 16.98 0.90
N SER A 197 9.57 17.25 0.06
CA SER A 197 9.45 18.09 -1.13
C SER A 197 9.65 17.22 -2.35
N ALA A 198 8.69 17.22 -3.27
CA ALA A 198 8.84 16.66 -4.61
C ALA A 198 9.21 17.78 -5.57
N ASN A 199 10.31 17.63 -6.30
CA ASN A 199 10.85 18.66 -7.20
C ASN A 199 10.98 18.12 -8.62
N GLY A 200 10.80 18.97 -9.63
CA GLY A 200 11.01 18.58 -11.03
C GLY A 200 10.95 19.73 -12.01
N THR A 201 11.31 19.46 -13.26
CA THR A 201 11.19 20.43 -14.37
C THR A 201 9.94 20.14 -15.18
N ALA A 202 9.02 21.09 -15.21
CA ALA A 202 7.79 21.00 -15.99
C ALA A 202 8.08 21.25 -17.46
N VAL A 203 7.61 20.36 -18.33
CA VAL A 203 7.86 20.41 -19.77
C VAL A 203 6.59 20.17 -20.58
N ARG A 204 6.60 20.66 -21.82
CA ARG A 204 5.67 20.22 -22.87
C ARG A 204 6.42 19.28 -23.80
N ILE A 205 5.88 18.08 -24.01
CA ILE A 205 6.44 17.08 -24.92
C ILE A 205 5.43 16.71 -26.01
N GLU A 206 5.96 16.33 -27.17
CA GLU A 206 5.22 15.79 -28.31
C GLU A 206 5.88 14.47 -28.76
N LYS A 207 5.12 13.58 -29.42
CA LYS A 207 5.58 12.29 -29.91
C LYS A 207 5.86 12.35 -31.41
#